data_AF-A0A1U7LMY5-F1
#
_entry.id   AF-A0A1U7LMY5-F1
#
_cell.length_a   1.000
_cell.length_b   1.000
_cell.length_c   1.000
_cell.angle_alpha   90.00
_cell.angle_beta   90.00
_cell.angle_gamma   90.00
#
_symmetry.space_group_name_H-M   'P 1'
#
loop_
_entity.id
_entity.type
_entity.pdbx_description
1 polymer ?
#
loop_
_entity_poly.entity_id
_entity_poly.type
_entity_poly.pdbx_seq_one_letter_code
_entity_poly.pdbx_strand_id
1 'polypeptide(L)'
;MHQDHEYFSYLTSLPLSSLRSERTALFAEKEQSTSSQIALLKRERDGIVRVDSVTSEFYSSLSKLRGQLVELQLSTPNVYTAIEGFNNRIGDINQKREHAVLLSRASDRIEDLLSIPKLINTCILNGSYEDAISLSHHVENLDVRIPGCPVLKTLKKQIDKEMQAMTVHLLGILKDGSKLQTALKAWLLCRVLINIQVINLLKRTTEFRDDHLQYLFLLYRWDFLQFTVKGIPPSDDGYRYLKRFIEVIREYSFTIISQYKSIFGEEASNSFSSHILSLFALNLVDWIKNMLQHHLHKVRDVELKKNLLNQLLYCSGSLARVGVEFSGVICELFEGYVEVVKNHREVVLKMQMSNINER
;
A
#
# COMPACT_ATOMS: atom_id res chain seq x y z
N MET A 1 81.15 31.27 -65.72
CA MET A 1 80.81 32.25 -66.77
C MET A 1 81.49 33.60 -66.57
N HIS A 2 81.34 34.30 -65.44
CA HIS A 2 82.09 35.56 -65.22
C HIS A 2 83.61 35.36 -65.04
N GLN A 3 84.04 34.33 -64.31
CA GLN A 3 85.47 34.02 -64.11
C GLN A 3 86.18 33.53 -65.38
N ASP A 4 85.44 32.97 -66.35
CA ASP A 4 86.04 32.45 -67.58
C ASP A 4 86.47 33.60 -68.52
N HIS A 5 85.68 34.69 -68.60
CA HIS A 5 85.96 35.82 -69.48
C HIS A 5 87.17 36.66 -69.06
N GLU A 6 87.38 36.88 -67.77
CA GLU A 6 88.60 37.56 -67.26
C GLU A 6 89.86 36.75 -67.54
N TYR A 7 89.77 35.42 -67.43
CA TYR A 7 90.89 34.52 -67.67
C TYR A 7 91.29 34.48 -69.16
N PHE A 8 90.31 34.52 -70.08
CA PHE A 8 90.59 34.61 -71.52
C PHE A 8 91.21 35.96 -71.92
N SER A 9 90.78 37.08 -71.32
CA SER A 9 91.42 38.39 -71.53
C SER A 9 92.86 38.43 -71.02
N TYR A 10 93.12 37.78 -69.88
CA TYR A 10 94.46 37.63 -69.32
C TYR A 10 95.37 36.83 -70.27
N LEU A 11 94.93 35.66 -70.75
CA LEU A 11 95.69 34.82 -71.69
C LEU A 11 96.09 35.54 -72.99
N THR A 12 95.22 36.41 -73.52
CA THR A 12 95.53 37.18 -74.75
C THR A 12 96.56 38.29 -74.57
N SER A 13 96.87 38.69 -73.32
CA SER A 13 97.81 39.77 -73.01
C SER A 13 99.26 39.29 -72.77
N LEU A 14 99.50 37.98 -72.74
CA LEU A 14 100.80 37.39 -72.40
C LEU A 14 101.64 37.01 -73.64
N PRO A 15 102.98 37.21 -73.61
CA PRO A 15 103.88 36.76 -74.67
C PRO A 15 103.88 35.23 -74.84
N LEU A 16 104.15 34.74 -76.06
CA LEU A 16 104.03 33.32 -76.44
C LEU A 16 104.85 32.34 -75.57
N SER A 17 105.98 32.80 -75.02
CA SER A 17 106.82 32.04 -74.08
C SER A 17 106.17 31.88 -72.70
N SER A 18 105.50 32.92 -72.21
CA SER A 18 104.80 32.95 -70.92
C SER A 18 103.52 32.12 -70.93
N LEU A 19 102.84 32.03 -72.08
CA LEU A 19 101.66 31.19 -72.26
C LEU A 19 101.99 29.69 -72.17
N ARG A 20 103.22 29.32 -72.58
CA ARG A 20 103.74 27.95 -72.43
C ARG A 20 104.06 27.62 -70.98
N SER A 21 104.63 28.57 -70.23
CA SER A 21 104.88 28.40 -68.79
C SER A 21 103.60 28.42 -67.95
N GLU A 22 102.60 29.21 -68.35
CA GLU A 22 101.31 29.26 -67.67
C GLU A 22 100.51 27.98 -67.90
N ARG A 23 100.54 27.41 -69.11
CA ARG A 23 100.00 26.07 -69.36
C ARG A 23 100.65 25.06 -68.41
N THR A 24 101.97 25.04 -68.30
CA THR A 24 102.65 24.12 -67.37
C THR A 24 102.34 24.42 -65.90
N ALA A 25 102.16 25.69 -65.52
CA ALA A 25 101.78 26.09 -64.16
C ALA A 25 100.35 25.68 -63.81
N LEU A 26 99.38 25.85 -64.72
CA LEU A 26 98.01 25.37 -64.55
C LEU A 26 97.93 23.85 -64.53
N PHE A 27 98.71 23.15 -65.36
CA PHE A 27 98.78 21.70 -65.30
C PHE A 27 99.34 21.26 -63.95
N ALA A 28 100.38 21.93 -63.43
CA ALA A 28 100.92 21.67 -62.10
C ALA A 28 99.94 22.03 -60.98
N GLU A 29 99.22 23.14 -61.06
CA GLU A 29 98.22 23.56 -60.06
C GLU A 29 96.99 22.65 -60.08
N LYS A 30 96.55 22.21 -61.26
CA LYS A 30 95.50 21.20 -61.43
C LYS A 30 95.95 19.86 -60.86
N GLU A 31 97.18 19.42 -61.14
CA GLU A 31 97.75 18.20 -60.55
C GLU A 31 97.91 18.31 -59.04
N GLN A 32 98.27 19.48 -58.51
CA GLN A 32 98.38 19.73 -57.08
C GLN A 32 97.00 19.77 -56.38
N SER A 33 96.00 20.40 -57.01
CA SER A 33 94.62 20.46 -56.52
C SER A 33 93.95 19.09 -56.57
N THR A 34 94.12 18.35 -57.66
CA THR A 34 93.64 16.96 -57.75
C THR A 34 94.39 16.04 -56.78
N SER A 35 95.70 16.17 -56.63
CA SER A 35 96.46 15.39 -55.66
C SER A 35 96.06 15.71 -54.22
N SER A 36 95.79 16.97 -53.89
CA SER A 36 95.33 17.38 -52.55
C SER A 36 93.89 16.91 -52.27
N GLN A 37 92.98 16.99 -53.23
CA GLN A 37 91.64 16.41 -53.13
C GLN A 37 91.70 14.88 -52.98
N ILE A 38 92.55 14.19 -53.75
CA ILE A 38 92.75 12.74 -53.63
C ILE A 38 93.38 12.39 -52.28
N ALA A 39 94.32 13.17 -51.77
CA ALA A 39 94.92 12.97 -50.46
C ALA A 39 93.91 13.17 -49.32
N LEU A 40 93.06 14.20 -49.41
CA LEU A 40 91.96 14.44 -48.47
C LEU A 40 90.91 13.33 -48.54
N LEU A 41 90.51 12.91 -49.74
CA LEU A 41 89.57 11.80 -49.93
C LEU A 41 90.13 10.47 -49.45
N LYS A 42 91.45 10.25 -49.54
CA LYS A 42 92.11 9.06 -48.99
C LYS A 42 92.23 9.13 -47.46
N ARG A 43 92.55 10.30 -46.90
CA ARG A 43 92.70 10.52 -45.45
C ARG A 43 91.36 10.42 -44.71
N GLU A 44 90.33 11.04 -45.27
CA GLU A 44 88.98 11.09 -44.67
C GLU A 44 88.06 10.00 -45.23
N ARG A 45 88.59 9.04 -46.01
CA ARG A 45 87.81 7.96 -46.64
C ARG A 45 86.96 7.22 -45.62
N ASP A 46 87.56 6.87 -44.49
CA ASP A 46 86.88 6.14 -43.42
C ASP A 46 85.82 6.99 -42.72
N GLY A 47 86.04 8.31 -42.64
CA GLY A 47 85.05 9.27 -42.13
C GLY A 47 83.85 9.39 -43.06
N ILE A 48 84.08 9.51 -44.37
CA ILE A 48 83.02 9.60 -45.38
C ILE A 48 82.23 8.28 -45.45
N VAL A 49 82.90 7.12 -45.43
CA VAL A 49 82.23 5.81 -45.43
C VAL A 49 81.43 5.59 -44.14
N ARG A 50 81.94 6.03 -42.98
CA ARG A 50 81.18 6.00 -41.72
C ARG A 50 79.98 6.94 -41.73
N VAL A 51 80.11 8.13 -42.32
CA VAL A 51 78.99 9.07 -42.43
C VAL A 51 77.92 8.50 -43.37
N ASP A 52 78.32 7.89 -44.49
CA ASP A 52 77.39 7.25 -45.43
C ASP A 52 76.70 6.03 -44.79
N SER A 53 77.44 5.20 -44.04
CA SER A 53 76.85 4.07 -43.32
C SER A 53 75.87 4.54 -42.23
N VAL A 54 76.24 5.52 -41.41
CA VAL A 54 75.38 6.06 -40.33
C VAL A 54 74.17 6.78 -40.90
N THR A 55 74.31 7.52 -42.00
CA THR A 55 73.17 8.15 -42.66
C THR A 55 72.23 7.12 -43.26
N SER A 56 72.74 6.06 -43.90
CA SER A 56 71.91 4.97 -44.41
C SER A 56 71.16 4.21 -43.30
N GLU A 57 71.82 3.92 -42.17
CA GLU A 57 71.20 3.30 -41.00
C GLU A 57 70.15 4.21 -40.39
N PHE A 58 70.41 5.52 -40.30
CA PHE A 58 69.47 6.51 -39.81
C PHE A 58 68.22 6.58 -40.70
N TYR A 59 68.38 6.69 -42.02
CA TYR A 59 67.24 6.69 -42.95
C TYR A 59 66.45 5.38 -42.91
N SER A 60 67.13 4.24 -42.76
CA SER A 60 66.46 2.95 -42.59
C SER A 60 65.65 2.89 -41.28
N SER A 61 66.20 3.39 -40.18
CA SER A 61 65.53 3.42 -38.87
C SER A 61 64.35 4.38 -38.87
N LEU A 62 64.50 5.55 -39.52
CA LEU A 62 63.43 6.52 -39.69
C LEU A 62 62.30 5.97 -40.57
N SER A 63 62.63 5.19 -41.60
CA SER A 63 61.63 4.49 -42.42
C SER A 63 60.88 3.41 -41.63
N LYS A 64 61.59 2.63 -40.79
CA LYS A 64 60.98 1.64 -39.89
C LYS A 64 60.06 2.31 -38.88
N LEU A 65 60.51 3.39 -38.25
CA LEU A 65 59.73 4.15 -37.28
C LEU A 65 58.48 4.74 -37.94
N ARG A 66 58.60 5.29 -39.15
CA ARG A 66 57.45 5.73 -39.95
C ARG A 66 56.48 4.58 -40.23
N GLY A 67 56.98 3.41 -40.59
CA GLY A 67 56.15 2.20 -40.79
C GLY A 67 55.38 1.81 -39.53
N GLN A 68 56.05 1.77 -38.38
CA GLN A 68 55.41 1.47 -37.09
C GLN A 68 54.38 2.53 -36.67
N LEU A 69 54.66 3.81 -36.93
CA LEU A 69 53.72 4.90 -36.64
C LEU A 69 52.45 4.79 -37.50
N VAL A 70 52.60 4.42 -38.78
CA VAL A 70 51.47 4.16 -39.68
C VAL A 70 50.68 2.93 -39.22
N GLU A 71 51.35 1.86 -38.82
CA GLU A 71 50.69 0.65 -38.30
C GLU A 71 49.95 0.92 -36.97
N LEU A 72 50.53 1.73 -36.09
CA LEU A 72 49.86 2.19 -34.87
C LEU A 72 48.63 3.04 -35.19
N GLN A 73 48.76 3.96 -36.16
CA GLN A 73 47.65 4.80 -36.60
C GLN A 73 46.51 3.97 -37.23
N LEU A 74 46.83 2.90 -37.95
CA LEU A 74 45.86 1.96 -38.53
C LEU A 74 45.21 1.04 -37.49
N SER A 75 45.92 0.67 -36.43
CA SER A 75 45.40 -0.21 -35.36
C SER A 75 44.59 0.54 -34.29
N THR A 76 44.86 1.84 -34.08
CA THR A 76 44.10 2.71 -33.17
C THR A 76 42.58 2.64 -33.37
N PRO A 77 42.01 2.79 -34.58
CA PRO A 77 40.56 2.71 -34.78
C PRO A 77 39.98 1.32 -34.45
N ASN A 78 40.73 0.22 -34.65
CA ASN A 78 40.28 -1.11 -34.27
C ASN A 78 40.14 -1.26 -32.75
N VAL A 79 41.00 -0.58 -31.99
CA VAL A 79 40.88 -0.52 -30.53
C VAL A 79 39.64 0.29 -30.13
N TYR A 80 39.39 1.42 -30.79
CA TYR A 80 38.17 2.21 -30.55
C TYR A 80 36.89 1.43 -30.85
N THR A 81 36.81 0.72 -31.97
CA THR A 81 35.63 -0.09 -32.31
C THR A 81 35.45 -1.27 -31.36
N ALA A 82 36.54 -1.88 -30.88
CA ALA A 82 36.49 -2.92 -29.85
C ALA A 82 35.99 -2.36 -28.50
N ILE A 83 36.43 -1.16 -28.10
CA ILE A 83 35.96 -0.47 -26.89
C ILE A 83 34.47 -0.11 -27.01
N GLU A 84 34.03 0.38 -28.17
CA GLU A 84 32.63 0.73 -28.41
C GLU A 84 31.74 -0.53 -28.38
N GLY A 85 32.17 -1.62 -29.02
CA GLY A 85 31.49 -2.91 -28.95
C GLY A 85 31.44 -3.49 -27.53
N PHE A 86 32.51 -3.31 -26.75
CA PHE A 86 32.56 -3.72 -25.34
C PHE A 86 31.63 -2.89 -24.46
N ASN A 87 31.60 -1.56 -24.64
CA ASN A 87 30.70 -0.66 -23.91
C ASN A 87 29.23 -0.98 -24.19
N ASN A 88 28.87 -1.27 -25.44
CA ASN A 88 27.51 -1.67 -25.79
C ASN A 88 27.10 -2.97 -25.10
N ARG A 89 27.99 -3.98 -25.06
CA ARG A 89 27.73 -5.25 -24.34
C ARG A 89 27.68 -5.07 -22.83
N ILE A 90 28.54 -4.22 -22.28
CA ILE A 90 28.56 -3.91 -20.86
C ILE A 90 27.32 -3.13 -20.44
N GLY A 91 26.77 -2.26 -21.28
CA GLY A 91 25.53 -1.54 -20.98
C GLY A 91 24.41 -2.47 -20.57
N ASP A 92 24.13 -3.50 -21.38
CA ASP A 92 23.09 -4.50 -21.10
C ASP A 92 23.40 -5.32 -19.85
N ILE A 93 24.67 -5.70 -19.65
CA ILE A 93 25.09 -6.49 -18.49
C ILE A 93 25.00 -5.65 -17.21
N ASN A 94 25.38 -4.38 -17.26
CA ASN A 94 25.30 -3.46 -16.14
C ASN A 94 23.85 -3.17 -15.78
N GLN A 95 22.94 -2.97 -16.74
CA GLN A 95 21.51 -2.84 -16.46
C GLN A 95 20.95 -4.08 -15.78
N LYS A 96 21.28 -5.28 -16.28
CA LYS A 96 20.87 -6.54 -15.64
C LYS A 96 21.43 -6.69 -14.23
N ARG A 97 22.70 -6.33 -14.03
CA ARG A 97 23.35 -6.35 -12.70
C ARG A 97 22.72 -5.33 -11.76
N GLU A 98 22.44 -4.12 -12.23
CA GLU A 98 21.79 -3.07 -11.47
C GLU A 98 20.40 -3.53 -11.02
N HIS A 99 19.60 -4.08 -11.94
CA HIS A 99 18.31 -4.67 -11.62
C HIS A 99 18.42 -5.83 -10.62
N ALA A 100 19.39 -6.74 -10.78
CA ALA A 100 19.61 -7.85 -9.87
C ALA A 100 20.03 -7.39 -8.46
N VAL A 101 20.86 -6.35 -8.36
CA VAL A 101 21.26 -5.75 -7.08
C VAL A 101 20.08 -5.05 -6.41
N LEU A 102 19.27 -4.31 -7.17
CA LEU A 102 18.05 -3.70 -6.66
C LEU A 102 17.07 -4.76 -6.16
N LEU A 103 16.90 -5.85 -6.90
CA LEU A 103 16.00 -6.94 -6.52
C LEU A 103 16.51 -7.70 -5.29
N SER A 104 17.82 -7.94 -5.18
CA SER A 104 18.43 -8.53 -3.99
C SER A 104 18.25 -7.65 -2.75
N ARG A 105 18.39 -6.32 -2.87
CA ARG A 105 18.15 -5.38 -1.76
C ARG A 105 16.67 -5.24 -1.38
N ALA A 106 15.78 -5.38 -2.36
CA ALA A 106 14.34 -5.28 -2.16
C ALA A 106 13.67 -6.62 -1.83
N SER A 107 14.40 -7.74 -1.93
CA SER A 107 13.92 -9.11 -1.71
C SER A 107 13.11 -9.23 -0.43
N ASP A 108 13.70 -8.83 0.70
CA ASP A 108 13.08 -8.95 2.02
C ASP A 108 11.79 -8.13 2.11
N ARG A 109 11.79 -6.91 1.55
CA ARG A 109 10.61 -6.03 1.55
C ARG A 109 9.48 -6.56 0.67
N ILE A 110 9.83 -7.22 -0.44
CA ILE A 110 8.86 -7.86 -1.33
C ILE A 110 8.26 -9.10 -0.65
N GLU A 111 9.08 -9.87 0.07
CA GLU A 111 8.63 -10.99 0.88
C GLU A 111 7.68 -10.53 1.98
N ASP A 112 8.05 -9.49 2.73
CA ASP A 112 7.20 -8.87 3.74
C ASP A 112 5.85 -8.44 3.14
N LEU A 113 5.88 -7.74 2.00
CA LEU A 113 4.67 -7.32 1.30
C LEU A 113 3.79 -8.50 0.90
N LEU A 114 4.37 -9.54 0.29
CA LEU A 114 3.66 -10.76 -0.13
C LEU A 114 3.15 -11.59 1.06
N SER A 115 3.71 -11.41 2.25
CA SER A 115 3.28 -12.08 3.48
C SER A 115 2.02 -11.46 4.09
N ILE A 116 1.70 -10.18 3.77
CA ILE A 116 0.58 -9.43 4.37
C ILE A 116 -0.75 -10.18 4.33
N PRO A 117 -1.20 -10.81 3.23
CA PRO A 117 -2.47 -11.53 3.21
C PRO A 117 -2.53 -12.67 4.24
N LYS A 118 -1.42 -13.40 4.41
CA LYS A 118 -1.33 -14.48 5.42
C LYS A 118 -1.34 -13.92 6.84
N LEU A 119 -0.69 -12.77 7.04
CA LEU A 119 -0.66 -12.09 8.32
C LEU A 119 -2.06 -11.56 8.70
N ILE A 120 -2.80 -11.00 7.75
CA ILE A 120 -4.20 -10.61 7.90
C ILE A 120 -5.06 -11.81 8.33
N ASN A 121 -4.93 -12.96 7.65
CA ASN A 121 -5.65 -14.17 8.04
C ASN A 121 -5.32 -14.60 9.48
N THR A 122 -4.04 -14.53 9.86
CA THR A 122 -3.61 -14.83 11.24
C THR A 122 -4.21 -13.85 12.26
N CYS A 123 -4.23 -12.56 11.95
CA CYS A 123 -4.88 -11.53 12.78
C CYS A 123 -6.39 -11.80 12.95
N ILE A 124 -7.08 -12.23 11.89
CA ILE A 124 -8.50 -12.59 11.93
C ILE A 124 -8.74 -13.77 12.87
N LEU A 125 -7.94 -14.84 12.74
CA LEU A 125 -8.04 -16.03 13.60
C LEU A 125 -7.76 -15.72 15.07
N ASN A 126 -6.84 -14.78 15.34
CA ASN A 126 -6.49 -14.35 16.69
C ASN A 126 -7.49 -13.33 17.28
N GLY A 127 -8.44 -12.82 16.49
CA GLY A 127 -9.39 -11.79 16.92
C GLY A 127 -8.81 -10.36 16.99
N SER A 128 -7.59 -10.15 16.49
CA SER A 128 -6.93 -8.85 16.39
C SER A 128 -7.31 -8.15 15.08
N TYR A 129 -8.56 -7.75 14.95
CA TYR A 129 -9.03 -7.21 13.68
C TYR A 129 -8.54 -5.77 13.39
N GLU A 130 -8.13 -5.01 14.42
CA GLU A 130 -7.58 -3.64 14.26
C GLU A 130 -6.29 -3.66 13.43
N ASP A 131 -5.42 -4.62 13.72
CA ASP A 131 -4.18 -4.83 12.98
C ASP A 131 -4.46 -5.24 11.53
N ALA A 132 -5.40 -6.17 11.32
CA ALA A 132 -5.82 -6.61 9.98
C ALA A 132 -6.29 -5.44 9.09
N ILE A 133 -7.06 -4.52 9.67
CA ILE A 133 -7.54 -3.32 8.99
C ILE A 133 -6.40 -2.36 8.68
N SER A 134 -5.52 -2.10 9.64
CA SER A 134 -4.38 -1.20 9.46
C SER A 134 -3.47 -1.69 8.32
N LEU A 135 -3.27 -3.00 8.21
CA LEU A 135 -2.49 -3.64 7.15
C LEU A 135 -3.17 -3.51 5.78
N SER A 136 -4.49 -3.65 5.72
CA SER A 136 -5.24 -3.41 4.49
C SER A 136 -5.09 -1.95 4.03
N HIS A 137 -5.25 -0.99 4.93
CA HIS A 137 -5.08 0.43 4.62
C HIS A 137 -3.64 0.76 4.22
N HIS A 138 -2.65 0.08 4.80
CA HIS A 138 -1.27 0.21 4.38
C HIS A 138 -1.08 -0.17 2.91
N VAL A 139 -1.66 -1.28 2.46
CA VAL A 139 -1.59 -1.73 1.05
C VAL A 139 -2.35 -0.78 0.12
N GLU A 140 -3.49 -0.24 0.55
CA GLU A 140 -4.22 0.78 -0.23
C GLU A 140 -3.39 2.06 -0.42
N ASN A 141 -2.72 2.53 0.64
CA ASN A 141 -1.81 3.68 0.54
C ASN A 141 -0.57 3.41 -0.31
N LEU A 142 -0.13 2.14 -0.41
CA LEU A 142 0.93 1.75 -1.31
C LEU A 142 0.47 1.75 -2.78
N ASP A 143 -0.78 1.36 -3.06
CA ASP A 143 -1.39 1.42 -4.39
C ASP A 143 -1.51 2.86 -4.90
N VAL A 144 -1.86 3.81 -4.01
CA VAL A 144 -1.89 5.25 -4.32
C VAL A 144 -0.48 5.79 -4.60
N ARG A 145 0.53 5.35 -3.83
CA ARG A 145 1.92 5.81 -3.98
C ARG A 145 2.63 5.20 -5.19
N ILE A 146 2.30 3.98 -5.57
CA ILE A 146 2.94 3.24 -6.67
C ILE A 146 1.86 2.77 -7.67
N PRO A 147 1.26 3.71 -8.44
CA PRO A 147 0.26 3.36 -9.42
C PRO A 147 0.87 2.54 -10.56
N GLY A 148 0.22 1.42 -10.93
CA GLY A 148 0.58 0.64 -12.12
C GLY A 148 1.25 -0.71 -11.85
N CYS A 149 1.57 -1.07 -10.60
CA CYS A 149 2.18 -2.37 -10.29
C CYS A 149 1.14 -3.52 -10.35
N PRO A 150 1.35 -4.57 -11.18
CA PRO A 150 0.42 -5.71 -11.28
C PRO A 150 0.40 -6.59 -10.01
N VAL A 151 1.52 -6.64 -9.28
CA VAL A 151 1.63 -7.40 -8.03
C VAL A 151 0.73 -6.79 -6.96
N LEU A 152 0.75 -5.46 -6.79
CA LEU A 152 -0.13 -4.76 -5.84
C LEU A 152 -1.60 -4.97 -6.14
N LYS A 153 -2.01 -4.98 -7.42
CA LYS A 153 -3.40 -5.29 -7.82
C LYS A 153 -3.82 -6.70 -7.42
N THR A 154 -2.94 -7.68 -7.63
CA THR A 154 -3.19 -9.09 -7.26
C THR A 154 -3.27 -9.23 -5.74
N LEU A 155 -2.37 -8.57 -5.03
CA LEU A 155 -2.30 -8.57 -3.58
C LEU A 155 -3.54 -7.91 -2.96
N LYS A 156 -4.00 -6.78 -3.49
CA LYS A 156 -5.25 -6.14 -3.09
C LYS A 156 -6.44 -7.09 -3.24
N LYS A 157 -6.53 -7.80 -4.37
CA LYS A 157 -7.60 -8.80 -4.59
C LYS A 157 -7.55 -9.94 -3.56
N GLN A 158 -6.36 -10.37 -3.14
CA GLN A 158 -6.19 -11.37 -2.09
C GLN A 158 -6.63 -10.83 -0.73
N ILE A 159 -6.20 -9.62 -0.37
CA ILE A 159 -6.61 -8.95 0.86
C ILE A 159 -8.12 -8.76 0.89
N ASP A 160 -8.73 -8.29 -0.20
CA ASP A 160 -10.18 -8.12 -0.31
C ASP A 160 -10.93 -9.43 -0.02
N LYS A 161 -10.38 -10.58 -0.44
CA LYS A 161 -10.97 -11.89 -0.15
C LYS A 161 -10.86 -12.27 1.33
N GLU A 162 -9.70 -12.07 1.95
CA GLU A 162 -9.51 -12.37 3.38
C GLU A 162 -10.35 -11.45 4.27
N MET A 163 -10.43 -10.19 3.90
CA MET A 163 -11.25 -9.20 4.58
C MET A 163 -12.76 -9.53 4.44
N GLN A 164 -13.19 -10.11 3.31
CA GLN A 164 -14.57 -10.59 3.12
C GLN A 164 -14.87 -11.78 4.04
N ALA A 165 -13.92 -12.71 4.17
CA ALA A 165 -14.03 -13.82 5.10
C ALA A 165 -14.14 -13.33 6.55
N MET A 166 -13.40 -12.29 6.92
CA MET A 166 -13.54 -11.63 8.23
C MET A 166 -14.94 -11.06 8.44
N THR A 167 -15.51 -10.34 7.46
CA THR A 167 -16.87 -9.79 7.62
C THR A 167 -17.91 -10.89 7.84
N VAL A 168 -17.82 -12.00 7.11
CA VAL A 168 -18.71 -13.16 7.31
C VAL A 168 -18.53 -13.76 8.70
N HIS A 169 -17.29 -13.89 9.17
CA HIS A 169 -16.99 -14.37 10.52
C HIS A 169 -17.58 -13.46 11.61
N LEU A 170 -17.41 -12.14 11.47
CA LEU A 170 -17.94 -11.16 12.41
C LEU A 170 -19.48 -11.12 12.41
N LEU A 171 -20.12 -11.29 11.26
CA LEU A 171 -21.58 -11.45 11.15
C LEU A 171 -22.08 -12.71 11.86
N GLY A 172 -21.33 -13.81 11.78
CA GLY A 172 -21.60 -15.02 12.55
C GLY A 172 -21.57 -14.76 14.06
N ILE A 173 -20.54 -14.06 14.56
CA ILE A 173 -20.43 -13.70 15.97
C ILE A 173 -21.61 -12.81 16.42
N LEU A 174 -22.06 -11.88 15.58
CA LEU A 174 -23.22 -11.03 15.88
C LEU A 174 -24.52 -11.84 16.00
N LYS A 175 -24.68 -12.88 15.19
CA LYS A 175 -25.83 -13.79 15.25
C LYS A 175 -25.84 -14.67 16.50
N ASP A 176 -24.66 -15.11 16.96
CA ASP A 176 -24.53 -16.08 18.05
C ASP A 176 -24.58 -15.45 19.46
N GLY A 177 -24.50 -14.11 19.57
CA GLY A 177 -24.92 -13.35 20.75
C GLY A 177 -24.15 -13.58 22.06
N SER A 178 -23.11 -14.42 22.10
CA SER A 178 -22.59 -14.96 23.38
C SER A 178 -21.42 -14.22 24.03
N LYS A 179 -20.75 -13.24 23.39
CA LYS A 179 -19.66 -12.44 24.03
C LYS A 179 -19.67 -10.96 23.64
N LEU A 180 -20.22 -10.14 24.55
CA LEU A 180 -20.60 -8.73 24.39
C LEU A 180 -19.43 -7.73 24.18
N GLN A 181 -18.23 -8.03 24.68
CA GLN A 181 -17.07 -7.12 24.58
C GLN A 181 -16.27 -7.30 23.27
N THR A 182 -16.31 -8.51 22.70
CA THR A 182 -15.72 -8.82 21.39
C THR A 182 -16.64 -8.39 20.25
N ALA A 183 -17.96 -8.44 20.46
CA ALA A 183 -18.97 -7.99 19.49
C ALA A 183 -18.93 -6.48 19.22
N LEU A 184 -18.61 -5.65 20.22
CA LEU A 184 -18.46 -4.19 20.05
C LEU A 184 -17.18 -3.81 19.28
N LYS A 185 -16.07 -4.53 19.52
CA LYS A 185 -14.83 -4.37 18.75
C LYS A 185 -15.00 -4.90 17.32
N ALA A 186 -15.54 -6.10 17.17
CA ALA A 186 -15.98 -6.67 15.89
C ALA A 186 -16.93 -5.73 15.13
N TRP A 187 -17.82 -5.03 15.82
CA TRP A 187 -18.75 -4.09 15.23
C TRP A 187 -18.06 -2.77 14.79
N LEU A 188 -17.13 -2.23 15.59
CA LEU A 188 -16.26 -1.11 15.19
C LEU A 188 -15.38 -1.49 13.98
N LEU A 189 -14.98 -2.76 13.91
CA LEU A 189 -14.18 -3.33 12.84
C LEU A 189 -15.03 -3.63 11.60
N CYS A 190 -16.28 -4.06 11.74
CA CYS A 190 -17.28 -4.04 10.67
C CYS A 190 -17.52 -2.60 10.17
N ARG A 191 -17.48 -1.58 11.03
CA ARG A 191 -17.59 -0.17 10.64
C ARG A 191 -16.43 0.27 9.73
N VAL A 192 -15.22 -0.21 9.99
CA VAL A 192 -14.05 0.08 9.14
C VAL A 192 -13.94 -0.89 7.94
N LEU A 193 -14.42 -2.13 8.07
CA LEU A 193 -14.46 -3.12 6.97
C LEU A 193 -15.55 -2.84 5.95
N ILE A 194 -16.72 -2.38 6.38
CA ILE A 194 -17.78 -1.95 5.46
C ILE A 194 -17.28 -0.72 4.68
N ASN A 195 -16.53 0.19 5.31
CA ASN A 195 -15.87 1.30 4.60
C ASN A 195 -14.80 0.83 3.60
N ILE A 196 -13.98 -0.19 3.91
CA ILE A 196 -12.92 -0.65 3.00
C ILE A 196 -13.44 -1.60 1.90
N GLN A 197 -14.41 -2.48 2.20
CA GLN A 197 -14.83 -3.55 1.30
C GLN A 197 -16.04 -3.22 0.41
N VAL A 198 -16.95 -2.36 0.87
CA VAL A 198 -18.12 -1.96 0.07
C VAL A 198 -17.73 -0.98 -1.04
N ILE A 199 -16.57 -0.32 -0.92
CA ILE A 199 -16.03 0.54 -1.98
C ILE A 199 -15.65 -0.25 -3.23
N ASN A 200 -15.36 -1.56 -3.19
CA ASN A 200 -14.97 -2.32 -4.40
C ASN A 200 -16.06 -3.24 -4.96
N LEU A 201 -16.97 -3.80 -4.15
CA LEU A 201 -18.08 -4.63 -4.65
C LEU A 201 -19.31 -3.81 -5.09
N LEU A 202 -19.49 -2.61 -4.54
CA LEU A 202 -20.66 -1.76 -4.79
C LEU A 202 -20.28 -0.37 -5.34
N LYS A 203 -19.12 -0.28 -6.00
CA LYS A 203 -18.66 0.91 -6.74
C LYS A 203 -19.53 1.31 -7.95
N ARG A 204 -20.73 0.74 -8.07
CA ARG A 204 -21.73 1.12 -9.06
C ARG A 204 -23.08 1.57 -8.49
N THR A 205 -23.33 1.43 -7.20
CA THR A 205 -24.61 1.85 -6.62
C THR A 205 -24.44 2.31 -5.18
N THR A 206 -24.48 3.64 -5.02
CA THR A 206 -25.01 4.38 -3.87
C THR A 206 -24.31 4.23 -2.52
N GLU A 207 -23.78 5.35 -2.04
CA GLU A 207 -23.46 5.70 -0.65
C GLU A 207 -24.19 4.83 0.39
N PHE A 208 -23.46 3.91 1.03
CA PHE A 208 -23.97 3.18 2.18
C PHE A 208 -24.02 4.15 3.39
N ARG A 209 -25.17 4.77 3.59
CA ARG A 209 -25.48 5.68 4.72
C ARG A 209 -25.51 4.89 6.04
N ASP A 210 -25.04 5.49 7.15
CA ASP A 210 -24.97 4.90 8.50
C ASP A 210 -26.29 4.26 8.97
N ASP A 211 -27.38 4.78 8.44
CA ASP A 211 -28.77 4.32 8.48
C ASP A 211 -29.00 2.82 8.23
N HIS A 212 -28.33 2.21 7.24
CA HIS A 212 -28.53 0.78 6.95
C HIS A 212 -27.91 -0.11 8.03
N LEU A 213 -26.82 0.35 8.67
CA LEU A 213 -26.15 -0.38 9.73
C LEU A 213 -26.98 -0.39 11.02
N GLN A 214 -27.64 0.73 11.32
CA GLN A 214 -28.58 0.85 12.43
C GLN A 214 -29.75 -0.14 12.29
N TYR A 215 -30.31 -0.24 11.08
CA TYR A 215 -31.37 -1.20 10.78
C TYR A 215 -30.89 -2.65 10.92
N LEU A 216 -29.74 -3.01 10.34
CA LEU A 216 -29.19 -4.35 10.43
C LEU A 216 -28.90 -4.78 11.88
N PHE A 217 -28.37 -3.87 12.71
CA PHE A 217 -28.15 -4.15 14.13
C PHE A 217 -29.47 -4.53 14.83
N LEU A 218 -30.51 -3.72 14.65
CA LEU A 218 -31.80 -3.97 15.28
C LEU A 218 -32.48 -5.24 14.74
N LEU A 219 -32.33 -5.54 13.45
CA LEU A 219 -32.85 -6.76 12.83
C LEU A 219 -32.22 -8.02 13.43
N TYR A 220 -30.89 -8.11 13.50
CA TYR A 220 -30.23 -9.28 14.08
C TYR A 220 -30.53 -9.44 15.57
N ARG A 221 -30.62 -8.33 16.31
CA ARG A 221 -31.02 -8.35 17.72
C ARG A 221 -32.47 -8.78 17.90
N TRP A 222 -33.35 -8.37 16.99
CA TRP A 222 -34.74 -8.82 16.96
C TRP A 222 -34.84 -10.33 16.70
N ASP A 223 -34.14 -10.85 15.70
CA ASP A 223 -34.11 -12.28 15.39
C ASP A 223 -33.58 -13.10 16.57
N PHE A 224 -32.53 -12.62 17.23
CA PHE A 224 -31.99 -13.23 18.44
C PHE A 224 -33.01 -13.22 19.60
N LEU A 225 -33.72 -12.12 19.80
CA LEU A 225 -34.76 -12.00 20.82
C LEU A 225 -35.91 -12.98 20.54
N GLN A 226 -36.37 -13.07 19.29
CA GLN A 226 -37.39 -14.02 18.87
C GLN A 226 -36.93 -15.47 19.05
N PHE A 227 -35.69 -15.77 18.69
CA PHE A 227 -35.09 -17.09 18.89
C PHE A 227 -35.06 -17.48 20.37
N THR A 228 -34.65 -16.54 21.23
CA THR A 228 -34.59 -16.77 22.68
C THR A 228 -35.97 -17.01 23.28
N VAL A 229 -37.00 -16.27 22.83
CA VAL A 229 -38.38 -16.48 23.27
C VAL A 229 -38.97 -17.79 22.76
N LYS A 230 -38.66 -18.19 21.51
CA LYS A 230 -39.05 -19.52 20.97
C LYS A 230 -38.38 -20.67 21.72
N GLY A 231 -37.20 -20.43 22.32
CA GLY A 231 -36.49 -21.39 23.16
C GLY A 231 -37.09 -21.58 24.56
N ILE A 232 -38.07 -20.78 24.97
CA ILE A 232 -38.77 -20.98 26.24
C ILE A 232 -39.61 -22.26 26.13
N PRO A 233 -39.43 -23.25 27.03
CA PRO A 233 -40.18 -24.49 26.95
C PRO A 233 -41.70 -24.20 27.02
N PRO A 234 -42.51 -24.82 26.15
CA PRO A 234 -43.95 -24.65 26.19
C PRO A 234 -44.46 -25.19 27.53
N SER A 235 -44.96 -24.27 28.37
CA SER A 235 -45.59 -24.63 29.64
C SER A 235 -47.10 -24.63 29.45
N ASP A 236 -47.75 -25.68 29.94
CA ASP A 236 -49.22 -25.75 29.99
C ASP A 236 -49.79 -24.66 30.94
N ASP A 237 -48.99 -24.27 31.95
CA ASP A 237 -49.24 -23.14 32.82
C ASP A 237 -48.92 -21.82 32.11
N GLY A 238 -49.95 -21.15 31.57
CA GLY A 238 -49.82 -19.82 30.95
C GLY A 238 -49.12 -18.77 31.83
N TYR A 239 -49.25 -18.88 33.16
CA TYR A 239 -48.56 -18.00 34.12
C TYR A 239 -47.05 -18.20 34.15
N ARG A 240 -46.56 -19.45 34.17
CA ARG A 240 -45.12 -19.74 34.21
C ARG A 240 -44.44 -19.32 32.91
N TYR A 241 -45.10 -19.57 31.78
CA TYR A 241 -44.64 -19.12 30.48
C TYR A 241 -44.53 -17.59 30.42
N LEU A 242 -45.62 -16.87 30.79
CA LEU A 242 -45.63 -15.40 30.77
C LEU A 242 -44.61 -14.79 31.72
N LYS A 243 -44.43 -15.34 32.92
CA LYS A 243 -43.38 -14.88 33.85
C LYS A 243 -42.00 -14.97 33.21
N ARG A 244 -41.66 -16.13 32.62
CA ARG A 244 -40.35 -16.33 31.97
C ARG A 244 -40.17 -15.43 30.75
N PHE A 245 -41.24 -15.25 29.97
CA PHE A 245 -41.26 -14.32 28.84
C PHE A 245 -40.95 -12.88 29.29
N ILE A 246 -41.58 -12.39 30.36
CA ILE A 246 -41.35 -11.04 30.89
C ILE A 246 -39.90 -10.86 31.35
N GLU A 247 -39.31 -11.85 32.00
CA GLU A 247 -37.89 -11.83 32.42
C GLU A 247 -36.95 -11.68 31.21
N VAL A 248 -37.14 -12.51 30.18
CA VAL A 248 -36.35 -12.50 28.93
C VAL A 248 -36.50 -11.16 28.22
N ILE A 249 -37.74 -10.69 28.03
CA ILE A 249 -38.00 -9.40 27.38
C ILE A 249 -37.34 -8.27 28.13
N ARG A 250 -37.46 -8.21 29.47
CA ARG A 250 -36.86 -7.14 30.27
C ARG A 250 -35.34 -7.08 30.10
N GLU A 251 -34.67 -8.23 30.17
CA GLU A 251 -33.21 -8.33 30.12
C GLU A 251 -32.66 -7.94 28.74
N TYR A 252 -33.17 -8.57 27.68
CA TYR A 252 -32.63 -8.37 26.34
C TYR A 252 -33.07 -7.04 25.72
N SER A 253 -34.32 -6.62 25.90
CA SER A 253 -34.81 -5.35 25.33
C SER A 253 -34.09 -4.14 25.91
N PHE A 254 -33.84 -4.14 27.22
CA PHE A 254 -33.07 -3.08 27.87
C PHE A 254 -31.65 -3.03 27.31
N THR A 255 -31.01 -4.19 27.20
CA THR A 255 -29.64 -4.31 26.69
C THR A 255 -29.55 -3.85 25.23
N ILE A 256 -30.49 -4.25 24.36
CA ILE A 256 -30.50 -3.88 22.94
C ILE A 256 -30.63 -2.36 22.76
N ILE A 257 -31.60 -1.73 23.43
CA ILE A 257 -31.86 -0.30 23.28
C ILE A 257 -30.71 0.51 23.91
N SER A 258 -30.19 0.08 25.06
CA SER A 258 -29.04 0.73 25.72
C SER A 258 -27.78 0.64 24.85
N GLN A 259 -27.50 -0.52 24.26
CA GLN A 259 -26.39 -0.69 23.31
C GLN A 259 -26.57 0.17 22.07
N TYR A 260 -27.77 0.17 21.48
CA TYR A 260 -28.06 1.00 20.31
C TYR A 260 -27.76 2.47 20.61
N LYS A 261 -28.21 2.98 21.76
CA LYS A 261 -27.93 4.37 22.18
C LYS A 261 -26.46 4.61 22.49
N SER A 262 -25.74 3.67 23.08
CA SER A 262 -24.31 3.81 23.32
C SER A 262 -23.49 3.83 22.03
N ILE A 263 -23.97 3.12 21.01
CA ILE A 263 -23.27 2.91 19.75
C ILE A 263 -23.55 4.04 18.74
N PHE A 264 -24.82 4.45 18.65
CA PHE A 264 -25.32 5.41 17.65
C PHE A 264 -25.80 6.73 18.26
N GLY A 265 -25.75 6.88 19.59
CA GLY A 265 -26.36 8.01 20.30
C GLY A 265 -25.71 9.37 20.06
N GLU A 266 -24.43 9.41 19.65
CA GLU A 266 -23.77 10.67 19.30
C GLU A 266 -24.20 11.19 17.91
N GLU A 267 -24.72 10.31 17.04
CA GLU A 267 -25.24 10.63 15.69
C GLU A 267 -26.77 10.83 15.68
N ALA A 268 -27.41 10.86 16.86
CA ALA A 268 -28.86 10.94 17.04
C ALA A 268 -29.49 12.30 16.66
N SER A 269 -28.69 13.26 16.20
CA SER A 269 -29.19 14.51 15.59
C SER A 269 -29.84 14.27 14.22
N ASN A 270 -29.58 13.12 13.58
CA ASN A 270 -30.27 12.70 12.37
C ASN A 270 -31.65 12.12 12.70
N SER A 271 -32.71 12.69 12.12
CA SER A 271 -34.11 12.27 12.32
C SER A 271 -34.30 10.75 12.15
N PHE A 272 -33.59 10.15 11.19
CA PHE A 272 -33.75 8.74 10.82
C PHE A 272 -33.34 7.74 11.91
N SER A 273 -32.24 7.98 12.63
CA SER A 273 -31.75 7.08 13.69
C SER A 273 -32.68 7.06 14.90
N SER A 274 -33.27 8.21 15.21
CA SER A 274 -34.35 8.33 16.18
C SER A 274 -35.62 7.61 15.71
N HIS A 275 -36.00 7.72 14.43
CA HIS A 275 -37.18 7.04 13.89
C HIS A 275 -37.08 5.51 13.90
N ILE A 276 -35.94 4.92 13.50
CA ILE A 276 -35.81 3.44 13.51
C ILE A 276 -35.93 2.91 14.93
N LEU A 277 -35.28 3.56 15.90
CA LEU A 277 -35.36 3.13 17.29
C LEU A 277 -36.80 3.22 17.82
N SER A 278 -37.52 4.29 17.48
CA SER A 278 -38.94 4.43 17.81
C SER A 278 -39.79 3.33 17.17
N LEU A 279 -39.58 3.00 15.90
CA LEU A 279 -40.29 1.91 15.22
C LEU A 279 -40.01 0.55 15.87
N PHE A 280 -38.75 0.28 16.22
CA PHE A 280 -38.37 -0.93 16.95
C PHE A 280 -39.07 -0.99 18.31
N ALA A 281 -39.09 0.11 19.07
CA ALA A 281 -39.78 0.19 20.35
C ALA A 281 -41.29 -0.06 20.21
N LEU A 282 -41.93 0.53 19.19
CA LEU A 282 -43.35 0.30 18.91
C LEU A 282 -43.64 -1.16 18.57
N ASN A 283 -42.85 -1.76 17.66
CA ASN A 283 -43.00 -3.18 17.30
C ASN A 283 -42.79 -4.12 18.50
N LEU A 284 -41.85 -3.77 19.38
CA LEU A 284 -41.59 -4.50 20.61
C LEU A 284 -42.79 -4.45 21.57
N VAL A 285 -43.38 -3.27 21.76
CA VAL A 285 -44.56 -3.10 22.61
C VAL A 285 -45.78 -3.82 22.03
N ASP A 286 -45.99 -3.74 20.71
CA ASP A 286 -47.05 -4.47 20.03
C ASP A 286 -46.88 -5.99 20.15
N TRP A 287 -45.65 -6.49 20.03
CA TRP A 287 -45.36 -7.90 20.23
C TRP A 287 -45.64 -8.37 21.67
N ILE A 288 -45.26 -7.57 22.68
CA ILE A 288 -45.61 -7.84 24.09
C ILE A 288 -47.14 -7.89 24.25
N LYS A 289 -47.86 -6.92 23.69
CA LYS A 289 -49.33 -6.86 23.74
C LYS A 289 -49.97 -8.11 23.15
N ASN A 290 -49.55 -8.51 21.95
CA ASN A 290 -50.07 -9.68 21.26
C ASN A 290 -49.78 -10.99 22.03
N MET A 291 -48.57 -11.14 22.58
CA MET A 291 -48.21 -12.31 23.40
C MET A 291 -49.02 -12.36 24.70
N LEU A 292 -49.25 -11.22 25.35
CA LEU A 292 -50.10 -11.16 26.53
C LEU A 292 -51.55 -11.53 26.21
N GLN A 293 -52.16 -10.96 25.16
CA GLN A 293 -53.52 -11.31 24.76
C GLN A 293 -53.68 -12.83 24.48
N HIS A 294 -52.68 -13.45 23.85
CA HIS A 294 -52.72 -14.86 23.51
C HIS A 294 -52.51 -15.82 24.71
N HIS A 295 -51.82 -15.41 25.77
CA HIS A 295 -51.54 -16.30 26.90
C HIS A 295 -52.25 -15.92 28.21
N LEU A 296 -52.74 -14.68 28.33
CA LEU A 296 -53.36 -14.17 29.56
C LEU A 296 -54.69 -14.86 29.86
N HIS A 297 -55.46 -15.25 28.85
CA HIS A 297 -56.72 -15.99 29.03
C HIS A 297 -56.52 -17.38 29.68
N LYS A 298 -55.31 -17.95 29.57
CA LYS A 298 -54.96 -19.25 30.19
C LYS A 298 -54.73 -19.13 31.69
N VAL A 299 -54.50 -17.92 32.20
CA VAL A 299 -54.37 -17.65 33.64
C VAL A 299 -55.76 -17.36 34.20
N ARG A 300 -56.31 -18.27 35.00
CA ARG A 300 -57.65 -18.10 35.61
C ARG A 300 -57.63 -17.35 36.93
N ASP A 301 -56.52 -17.43 37.67
CA ASP A 301 -56.38 -16.84 39.00
C ASP A 301 -56.12 -15.32 38.93
N VAL A 302 -56.92 -14.58 39.71
CA VAL A 302 -56.85 -13.12 39.82
C VAL A 302 -55.56 -12.66 40.50
N GLU A 303 -55.07 -13.40 41.50
CA GLU A 303 -53.85 -13.05 42.23
C GLU A 303 -52.59 -13.24 41.36
N LEU A 304 -52.57 -14.31 40.56
CA LEU A 304 -51.51 -14.54 39.57
C LEU A 304 -51.51 -13.46 38.47
N LYS A 305 -52.69 -12.99 38.04
CA LYS A 305 -52.80 -11.85 37.10
C LYS A 305 -52.25 -10.56 37.72
N LYS A 306 -52.53 -10.28 39.00
CA LYS A 306 -51.95 -9.13 39.72
C LYS A 306 -50.42 -9.20 39.78
N ASN A 307 -49.87 -10.38 40.05
CA ASN A 307 -48.43 -10.59 40.09
C ASN A 307 -47.77 -10.37 38.72
N LEU A 308 -48.38 -10.85 37.62
CA LEU A 308 -47.91 -10.58 36.26
C LEU A 308 -47.98 -9.09 35.92
N LEU A 309 -49.07 -8.40 36.28
CA LEU A 309 -49.22 -6.97 36.06
C LEU A 309 -48.11 -6.18 36.76
N ASN A 310 -47.83 -6.47 38.04
CA ASN A 310 -46.74 -5.83 38.77
C ASN A 310 -45.37 -6.06 38.10
N GLN A 311 -45.11 -7.28 37.60
CA GLN A 311 -43.88 -7.59 36.88
C GLN A 311 -43.77 -6.85 35.53
N LEU A 312 -44.89 -6.72 34.80
CA LEU A 312 -44.95 -5.94 33.56
C LEU A 312 -44.76 -4.45 33.81
N LEU A 313 -45.37 -3.91 34.86
CA LEU A 313 -45.21 -2.51 35.26
C LEU A 313 -43.76 -2.22 35.70
N TYR A 314 -43.10 -3.15 36.39
CA TYR A 314 -41.67 -3.07 36.67
C TYR A 314 -40.83 -3.14 35.39
N CYS A 315 -41.16 -4.04 34.46
CA CYS A 315 -40.51 -4.13 33.16
C CYS A 315 -40.64 -2.83 32.36
N SER A 316 -41.84 -2.24 32.32
CA SER A 316 -42.09 -0.94 31.69
C SER A 316 -41.30 0.17 32.37
N GLY A 317 -41.20 0.18 33.70
CA GLY A 317 -40.38 1.16 34.43
C GLY A 317 -38.89 1.03 34.09
N SER A 318 -38.39 -0.19 33.96
CA SER A 318 -37.00 -0.44 33.55
C SER A 318 -36.72 0.04 32.13
N LEU A 319 -37.63 -0.21 31.19
CA LEU A 319 -37.50 0.22 29.80
C LEU A 319 -37.74 1.72 29.61
N ALA A 320 -38.54 2.36 30.49
CA ALA A 320 -38.75 3.80 30.50
C ALA A 320 -37.44 4.57 30.72
N ARG A 321 -36.48 4.01 31.48
CA ARG A 321 -35.13 4.57 31.64
C ARG A 321 -34.37 4.68 30.31
N VAL A 322 -34.71 3.85 29.34
CA VAL A 322 -34.13 3.84 27.99
C VAL A 322 -35.07 4.49 26.97
N GLY A 323 -36.14 5.15 27.42
CA GLY A 323 -37.06 5.92 26.57
C GLY A 323 -38.22 5.12 25.98
N VAL A 324 -38.54 3.94 26.52
CA VAL A 324 -39.69 3.13 26.08
C VAL A 324 -40.62 2.88 27.26
N GLU A 325 -41.73 3.61 27.33
CA GLU A 325 -42.76 3.42 28.35
C GLU A 325 -44.04 2.86 27.70
N PHE A 326 -44.57 1.77 28.26
CA PHE A 326 -45.77 1.08 27.74
C PHE A 326 -46.75 0.68 28.85
N SER A 327 -46.62 1.28 30.03
CA SER A 327 -47.48 1.06 31.19
C SER A 327 -48.97 1.19 30.82
N GLY A 328 -49.34 2.27 30.11
CA GLY A 328 -50.71 2.55 29.69
C GLY A 328 -51.31 1.46 28.78
N VAL A 329 -50.55 1.00 27.78
CA VAL A 329 -51.01 0.01 26.79
C VAL A 329 -51.31 -1.34 27.43
N ILE A 330 -50.54 -1.72 28.45
CA ILE A 330 -50.75 -3.01 29.15
C ILE A 330 -51.95 -2.95 30.08
N CYS A 331 -52.21 -1.80 30.71
CA CYS A 331 -53.30 -1.68 31.67
C CYS A 331 -54.68 -1.90 31.04
N GLU A 332 -54.83 -1.59 29.75
CA GLU A 332 -56.05 -1.88 28.97
C GLU A 332 -56.34 -3.39 28.85
N LEU A 333 -55.31 -4.25 28.96
CA LEU A 333 -55.46 -5.71 28.86
C LEU A 333 -55.94 -6.36 30.17
N PHE A 334 -55.88 -5.64 31.29
CA PHE A 334 -56.27 -6.14 32.61
C PHE A 334 -57.53 -5.39 33.06
N GLU A 335 -58.70 -5.94 32.74
CA GLU A 335 -60.00 -5.40 33.16
C GLU A 335 -60.04 -5.17 34.70
N GLY A 336 -60.35 -3.93 35.12
CA GLY A 336 -60.62 -3.59 36.53
C GLY A 336 -59.47 -3.01 37.35
N TYR A 337 -58.32 -2.66 36.77
CA TYR A 337 -57.11 -2.29 37.55
C TYR A 337 -56.68 -0.81 37.51
N VAL A 338 -57.59 0.11 37.21
CA VAL A 338 -57.33 1.57 37.10
C VAL A 338 -56.63 2.16 38.35
N GLU A 339 -56.88 1.64 39.55
CA GLU A 339 -56.23 2.10 40.79
C GLU A 339 -54.76 1.69 40.92
N VAL A 340 -54.38 0.51 40.44
CA VAL A 340 -52.98 0.05 40.45
C VAL A 340 -52.13 0.91 39.51
N VAL A 341 -52.70 1.33 38.38
CA VAL A 341 -52.05 2.24 37.42
C VAL A 341 -51.79 3.60 38.02
N LYS A 342 -52.75 4.15 38.78
CA LYS A 342 -52.59 5.44 39.48
C LYS A 342 -51.44 5.37 40.49
N ASN A 343 -51.40 4.32 41.31
CA ASN A 343 -50.33 4.11 42.29
C ASN A 343 -48.97 3.90 41.61
N HIS A 344 -48.92 3.18 40.49
CA HIS A 344 -47.65 2.95 39.78
C HIS A 344 -47.12 4.19 39.07
N ARG A 345 -47.99 5.04 38.51
CA ARG A 345 -47.60 6.36 37.99
C ARG A 345 -46.97 7.24 39.07
N GLU A 346 -47.55 7.27 40.27
CA GLU A 346 -46.98 8.00 41.40
C GLU A 346 -45.62 7.43 41.83
N VAL A 347 -45.44 6.11 41.79
CA VAL A 347 -44.15 5.46 42.10
C VAL A 347 -43.09 5.76 41.03
N VAL A 348 -43.44 5.71 39.75
CA VAL A 348 -42.53 6.06 38.64
C VAL A 348 -42.12 7.53 38.71
N LEU A 349 -43.05 8.44 39.00
CA LEU A 349 -42.74 9.86 39.23
C LEU A 349 -41.78 10.05 40.42
N LYS A 350 -41.99 9.32 41.53
CA LYS A 350 -41.07 9.34 42.67
C LYS A 350 -39.67 8.81 42.32
N MET A 351 -39.57 7.75 41.50
CA MET A 351 -38.28 7.20 41.04
C MET A 351 -37.55 8.13 40.06
N GLN A 352 -38.28 8.87 39.23
CA GLN A 352 -37.69 9.88 38.35
C GLN A 352 -37.19 11.10 39.14
N MET A 353 -37.94 11.55 40.16
CA MET A 353 -37.54 12.67 41.01
C MET A 353 -36.36 12.36 41.94
N SER A 354 -36.24 11.11 42.43
CA SER A 354 -35.10 10.72 43.28
C SER A 354 -33.77 10.69 42.50
N ASN A 355 -33.79 10.38 41.20
CA ASN A 355 -32.60 10.45 40.35
C ASN A 355 -32.16 11.89 39.98
N ILE A 356 -33.04 12.88 40.13
CA ILE A 356 -32.70 14.30 39.89
C ILE A 356 -31.97 14.89 41.10
N ASN A 357 -32.19 14.35 42.30
CA ASN A 357 -31.52 14.78 43.53
C ASN A 357 -30.18 14.07 43.81
N GLU A 358 -29.80 13.05 43.02
CA GLU A 358 -28.51 12.33 43.12
C GLU A 358 -27.50 12.72 42.01
N ARG A 359 -27.83 13.73 41.18
CA ARG A 359 -26.89 14.43 40.30
C ARG A 359 -26.66 15.84 40.82
#